data_AF-A0AAP5V3G9-F1
#
_entry.id   AF-A0AAP5V3G9-F1
#
_cell.length_a   1.000
_cell.length_b   1.000
_cell.length_c   1.000
_cell.angle_alpha   90.00
_cell.angle_beta   90.00
_cell.angle_gamma   90.00
#
_symmetry.space_group_name_H-M   'P 1'
#
loop_
_entity.id
_entity.type
_entity.pdbx_description
1 polymer ?
#
loop_
_entity_poly.entity_id
_entity_poly.type
_entity_poly.pdbx_seq_one_letter_code
_entity_poly.pdbx_strand_id
1 'polypeptide(L)'
;MGHLALQLYDYHLWANQQIFTRLKELPEDVYRKEIQSVFPSIAGVLTHVYLSDKGWFDVFSGERLEDTLKSAEQQKEDILSKEIEELEDMFSELSDRYQLFLQKEENISLPLEIEHPSGDIMKTAAADMILHVVNHGTYHRGNITAMLRQMGYASVPTDYGIYLYINKK
;
A
#
# COMPACT_ATOMS: atom_id res chain seq x y z
N MET A 1 14.38 -6.49 15.55
CA MET A 1 13.75 -5.68 14.48
C MET A 1 12.54 -6.37 13.86
N GLY A 2 12.47 -7.72 13.86
CA GLY A 2 11.33 -8.48 13.33
C GLY A 2 9.95 -8.06 13.81
N HIS A 3 9.79 -7.93 15.12
CA HIS A 3 8.54 -7.45 15.73
C HIS A 3 8.07 -6.08 15.26
N LEU A 4 8.99 -5.16 14.90
CA LEU A 4 8.60 -3.82 14.46
C LEU A 4 8.11 -3.83 13.01
N ALA A 5 8.76 -4.59 12.12
CA ALA A 5 8.32 -4.71 10.72
C ALA A 5 6.90 -5.30 10.63
N LEU A 6 6.63 -6.37 11.38
CA LEU A 6 5.29 -6.96 11.45
C LEU A 6 4.27 -5.96 12.00
N GLN A 7 4.57 -5.30 13.13
CA GLN A 7 3.67 -4.32 13.73
C GLN A 7 3.38 -3.11 12.80
N LEU A 8 4.38 -2.65 12.05
CA LEU A 8 4.20 -1.58 11.07
C LEU A 8 3.36 -2.04 9.88
N TYR A 9 3.51 -3.30 9.45
CA TYR A 9 2.69 -3.85 8.39
C TYR A 9 1.23 -4.06 8.84
N ASP A 10 1.00 -4.55 10.06
CA ASP A 10 -0.35 -4.64 10.64
C ASP A 10 -1.02 -3.26 10.75
N TYR A 11 -0.23 -2.22 11.06
CA TYR A 11 -0.70 -0.83 10.98
C TYR A 11 -1.12 -0.44 9.56
N HIS A 12 -0.31 -0.79 8.55
CA HIS A 12 -0.61 -0.47 7.15
C HIS A 12 -1.90 -1.16 6.67
N LEU A 13 -2.10 -2.43 7.03
CA LEU A 13 -3.35 -3.16 6.80
C LEU A 13 -4.53 -2.44 7.43
N TRP A 14 -4.45 -2.14 8.73
CA TRP A 14 -5.51 -1.42 9.45
C TRP A 14 -5.83 -0.08 8.79
N ALA A 15 -4.80 0.71 8.43
CA ALA A 15 -4.97 2.03 7.84
C ALA A 15 -5.63 1.96 6.45
N ASN A 16 -5.28 0.96 5.63
CA ASN A 16 -5.94 0.72 4.35
C ASN A 16 -7.42 0.34 4.55
N GLN A 17 -7.72 -0.56 5.49
CA GLN A 17 -9.09 -0.95 5.81
C GLN A 17 -9.95 0.23 6.28
N GLN A 18 -9.38 1.17 7.07
CA GLN A 18 -10.10 2.39 7.44
C GLN A 18 -10.51 3.20 6.20
N ILE A 19 -9.61 3.34 5.22
CA ILE A 19 -9.89 4.08 3.99
C ILE A 19 -10.96 3.38 3.15
N PHE A 20 -10.86 2.07 2.94
CA PHE A 20 -11.88 1.30 2.22
C PHE A 20 -13.25 1.41 2.88
N THR A 21 -13.32 1.17 4.20
CA THR A 21 -14.56 1.32 4.98
C THR A 21 -15.14 2.72 4.79
N ARG A 22 -14.30 3.76 4.91
CA ARG A 22 -14.75 5.14 4.79
C ARG A 22 -15.29 5.47 3.40
N LEU A 23 -14.66 4.97 2.34
CA LEU A 23 -15.11 5.20 0.97
C LEU A 23 -16.44 4.51 0.69
N LYS A 24 -16.69 3.32 1.25
CA LYS A 24 -17.96 2.58 1.12
C LYS A 24 -19.15 3.25 1.84
N GLU A 25 -18.89 4.16 2.77
CA GLU A 25 -19.93 5.00 3.41
C GLU A 25 -20.31 6.23 2.57
N LEU A 26 -19.53 6.57 1.55
CA LEU A 26 -19.73 7.75 0.72
C LEU A 26 -20.55 7.40 -0.53
N PRO A 27 -21.09 8.40 -1.26
CA PRO A 27 -21.71 8.16 -2.56
C PRO A 27 -20.74 7.42 -3.50
N GLU A 28 -21.27 6.44 -4.24
CA GLU A 28 -20.51 5.51 -5.09
C GLU A 28 -19.61 6.24 -6.11
N ASP A 29 -20.05 7.39 -6.62
CA ASP A 29 -19.29 8.18 -7.60
C ASP A 29 -17.98 8.75 -7.02
N VAL A 30 -17.87 8.94 -5.70
CA VAL A 30 -16.68 9.52 -5.05
C VAL A 30 -15.40 8.75 -5.34
N TYR A 31 -15.48 7.42 -5.39
CA TYR A 31 -14.32 6.55 -5.64
C TYR A 31 -13.65 6.85 -7.00
N ARG A 32 -14.47 7.08 -8.04
CA ARG A 32 -14.01 7.29 -9.43
C ARG A 32 -14.06 8.74 -9.89
N LYS A 33 -14.64 9.64 -9.10
CA LYS A 33 -14.79 11.05 -9.46
C LYS A 33 -13.47 11.70 -9.83
N GLU A 34 -13.45 12.31 -11.02
CA GLU A 34 -12.30 13.07 -11.48
C GLU A 34 -12.04 14.29 -10.60
N ILE A 35 -10.76 14.53 -10.32
CA ILE A 35 -10.32 15.64 -9.49
C ILE A 35 -8.96 16.13 -9.94
N GLN A 36 -8.77 17.45 -9.91
CA GLN A 36 -7.48 18.06 -10.16
C GLN A 36 -6.58 17.87 -8.93
N SER A 37 -5.78 16.80 -8.94
CA SER A 37 -4.80 16.49 -7.91
C SER A 37 -3.60 15.74 -8.54
N VAL A 38 -2.67 15.25 -7.72
CA VAL A 38 -1.54 14.42 -8.18
C VAL A 38 -2.04 13.15 -8.88
N PHE A 39 -3.17 12.61 -8.43
CA PHE A 39 -3.89 11.52 -9.07
C PHE A 39 -5.24 12.02 -9.59
N PRO A 40 -5.73 11.46 -10.72
CA PRO A 40 -6.97 11.91 -11.34
C PRO A 40 -8.23 11.50 -10.55
N SER A 41 -8.14 10.48 -9.69
CA SER A 41 -9.25 9.96 -8.88
C SER A 41 -8.72 9.16 -7.67
N ILE A 42 -9.58 8.89 -6.68
CA ILE A 42 -9.21 8.08 -5.52
C ILE A 42 -8.87 6.64 -5.94
N ALA A 43 -9.62 6.08 -6.91
CA ALA A 43 -9.27 4.83 -7.57
C ALA A 43 -7.82 4.83 -8.09
N GLY A 44 -7.39 5.91 -8.75
CA GLY A 44 -6.01 6.06 -9.21
C GLY A 44 -4.96 6.00 -8.07
N VAL A 45 -5.27 6.55 -6.89
CA VAL A 45 -4.39 6.47 -5.73
C VAL A 45 -4.30 5.03 -5.21
N LEU A 46 -5.44 4.37 -5.02
CA LEU A 46 -5.48 3.01 -4.48
C LEU A 46 -4.86 1.98 -5.44
N THR A 47 -5.08 2.12 -6.74
CA THR A 47 -4.40 1.31 -7.78
C THR A 47 -2.89 1.48 -7.69
N HIS A 48 -2.38 2.71 -7.56
CA HIS A 48 -0.94 2.96 -7.43
C HIS A 48 -0.35 2.33 -6.16
N VAL A 49 -1.03 2.49 -5.02
CA VAL A 49 -0.60 1.87 -3.76
C VAL A 49 -0.59 0.34 -3.88
N TYR A 50 -1.64 -0.26 -4.43
CA TYR A 50 -1.73 -1.72 -4.61
C TYR A 50 -0.57 -2.25 -5.46
N LEU A 51 -0.33 -1.64 -6.63
CA LEU A 51 0.71 -2.07 -7.55
C LEU A 51 2.11 -1.90 -6.95
N SER A 52 2.33 -0.82 -6.17
CA SER A 52 3.58 -0.61 -5.46
C SER A 52 3.80 -1.66 -4.37
N ASP A 53 2.78 -1.95 -3.56
CA ASP A 53 2.86 -2.94 -2.49
C ASP A 53 3.09 -4.34 -3.07
N LYS A 54 2.38 -4.69 -4.14
CA LYS A 54 2.55 -5.96 -4.87
C LYS A 54 3.95 -6.07 -5.45
N GLY A 55 4.43 -5.03 -6.13
CA GLY A 55 5.77 -5.03 -6.73
C GLY A 55 6.88 -5.25 -5.68
N TRP A 56 6.78 -4.60 -4.52
CA TRP A 56 7.74 -4.86 -3.44
C TRP A 56 7.66 -6.28 -2.89
N PHE A 57 6.45 -6.85 -2.76
CA PHE A 57 6.30 -8.25 -2.35
C PHE A 57 6.96 -9.21 -3.35
N ASP A 58 6.82 -8.94 -4.64
CA ASP A 58 7.41 -9.75 -5.70
C ASP A 58 8.95 -9.63 -5.67
N VAL A 59 9.51 -8.45 -5.37
CA VAL A 59 10.96 -8.28 -5.09
C VAL A 59 11.40 -9.12 -3.89
N PHE A 60 10.63 -9.15 -2.80
CA PHE A 60 10.95 -9.99 -1.63
C PHE A 60 10.88 -11.49 -1.97
N SER A 61 10.10 -11.83 -3.00
CA SER A 61 9.97 -13.19 -3.53
C SER A 61 11.04 -13.54 -4.58
N GLY A 62 11.97 -12.63 -4.87
CA GLY A 62 13.12 -12.85 -5.74
C GLY A 62 13.00 -12.26 -7.16
N GLU A 63 11.95 -11.49 -7.47
CA GLU A 63 11.84 -10.80 -8.75
C GLU A 63 12.74 -9.56 -8.83
N ARG A 64 13.14 -9.17 -10.05
CA ARG A 64 13.92 -7.94 -10.27
C ARG A 64 12.99 -6.74 -10.24
N LEU A 65 13.43 -5.63 -9.63
CA LEU A 65 12.66 -4.38 -9.56
C LEU A 65 12.19 -3.91 -10.95
N GLU A 66 13.04 -4.03 -11.98
CA GLU A 66 12.67 -3.65 -13.35
C GLU A 66 11.47 -4.46 -13.88
N ASP A 67 11.43 -5.77 -13.57
CA ASP A 67 10.37 -6.66 -14.03
C ASP A 67 9.07 -6.40 -13.27
N THR A 68 9.15 -6.11 -11.96
CA THR A 68 7.97 -5.72 -11.17
C THR A 68 7.38 -4.39 -11.63
N LEU A 69 8.21 -3.43 -12.02
CA LEU A 69 7.76 -2.14 -12.58
C LEU A 69 7.08 -2.31 -13.94
N LYS A 70 7.63 -3.15 -14.82
CA LYS A 70 7.00 -3.50 -16.10
C LYS A 70 5.66 -4.19 -15.89
N SER A 71 5.60 -5.14 -14.97
CA SER A 71 4.36 -5.84 -14.61
C SER A 71 3.30 -4.88 -14.08
N ALA A 72 3.69 -3.94 -13.20
CA ALA A 72 2.79 -2.93 -12.66
C ALA A 72 2.17 -2.06 -13.76
N GLU A 73 2.97 -1.58 -14.72
CA GLU A 73 2.45 -0.77 -15.83
C GLU A 73 1.50 -1.57 -16.74
N GLN A 74 1.79 -2.84 -17.00
CA GLN A 74 0.92 -3.72 -17.79
C GLN A 74 -0.43 -4.00 -17.11
N GLN A 75 -0.44 -4.10 -15.78
CA GLN A 75 -1.64 -4.41 -15.00
C GLN A 75 -2.46 -3.15 -14.66
N LYS A 76 -1.88 -1.96 -14.77
CA LYS A 76 -2.45 -0.71 -14.27
C LYS A 76 -3.88 -0.44 -14.70
N GLU A 77 -4.17 -0.56 -16.00
CA GLU A 77 -5.51 -0.28 -16.52
C GLU A 77 -6.55 -1.31 -16.02
N ASP A 78 -6.17 -2.59 -15.97
CA ASP A 78 -7.04 -3.64 -15.43
C ASP A 78 -7.34 -3.40 -13.94
N ILE A 79 -6.32 -3.05 -13.14
CA ILE A 79 -6.51 -2.76 -11.71
C ILE A 79 -7.30 -1.46 -11.50
N LEU A 80 -7.09 -0.44 -12.33
CA LEU A 80 -7.86 0.82 -12.28
C LEU A 80 -9.34 0.59 -12.60
N SER A 81 -9.64 -0.39 -13.45
CA SER A 81 -11.02 -0.74 -13.80
C SER A 81 -11.78 -1.46 -12.69
N LYS A 82 -11.11 -1.98 -11.64
CA LYS A 82 -11.77 -2.73 -10.55
C LYS A 82 -12.67 -1.84 -9.70
N GLU A 83 -13.82 -2.38 -9.32
CA GLU A 83 -14.68 -1.77 -8.33
C GLU A 83 -14.01 -1.79 -6.94
N ILE A 84 -14.51 -0.95 -6.03
CA ILE A 84 -13.87 -0.76 -4.72
C ILE A 84 -13.84 -2.05 -3.90
N GLU A 85 -14.87 -2.90 -4.00
CA GLU A 85 -14.91 -4.22 -3.37
C GLU A 85 -13.83 -5.15 -3.93
N GLU A 86 -13.71 -5.24 -5.25
CA GLU A 86 -12.72 -6.10 -5.90
C GLU A 86 -11.30 -5.66 -5.53
N LEU A 87 -11.04 -4.35 -5.49
CA LEU A 87 -9.73 -3.83 -5.10
C LEU A 87 -9.45 -4.08 -3.62
N GLU A 88 -10.45 -3.95 -2.74
CA GLU A 88 -10.29 -4.29 -1.31
C GLU A 88 -9.94 -5.77 -1.12
N ASP A 89 -10.62 -6.68 -1.83
CA ASP A 89 -10.34 -8.12 -1.78
C ASP A 89 -8.89 -8.40 -2.23
N MET A 90 -8.44 -7.77 -3.31
CA MET A 90 -7.05 -7.87 -3.78
C MET A 90 -6.04 -7.38 -2.73
N PHE A 91 -6.31 -6.27 -2.05
CA PHE A 91 -5.48 -5.80 -0.93
C PHE A 91 -5.47 -6.80 0.23
N SER A 92 -6.60 -7.42 0.54
CA SER A 92 -6.71 -8.45 1.58
C SER A 92 -5.83 -9.65 1.24
N GLU A 93 -5.95 -10.19 0.03
CA GLU A 93 -5.14 -11.33 -0.43
C GLU A 93 -3.64 -11.02 -0.41
N LEU A 94 -3.25 -9.82 -0.84
CA LEU A 94 -1.86 -9.38 -0.77
C LEU A 94 -1.38 -9.26 0.68
N SER A 95 -2.23 -8.76 1.57
CA SER A 95 -1.91 -8.61 2.99
C SER A 95 -1.69 -9.95 3.67
N ASP A 96 -2.48 -10.97 3.34
CA ASP A 96 -2.27 -12.34 3.82
C ASP A 96 -0.90 -12.88 3.40
N ARG A 97 -0.49 -12.65 2.14
CA ARG A 97 0.85 -13.03 1.65
C ARG A 97 1.96 -12.36 2.44
N TYR A 98 1.83 -11.05 2.70
CA TYR A 98 2.78 -10.30 3.51
C TYR A 98 2.84 -10.81 4.95
N GLN A 99 1.71 -11.05 5.60
CA GLN A 99 1.68 -11.56 6.97
C GLN A 99 2.35 -12.94 7.07
N LEU A 100 2.06 -13.85 6.13
CA LEU A 100 2.73 -15.16 6.06
C LEU A 100 4.24 -15.02 5.83
N PHE A 101 4.67 -14.06 5.01
CA PHE A 101 6.09 -13.77 4.80
C PHE A 101 6.75 -13.24 6.07
N LEU A 102 6.13 -12.27 6.75
CA LEU A 102 6.68 -11.57 7.92
C LEU A 102 6.61 -12.38 9.22
N GLN A 103 5.84 -13.46 9.28
CA GLN A 103 5.84 -14.38 10.42
C GLN A 103 7.17 -15.14 10.58
N LYS A 104 7.98 -15.24 9.53
CA LYS A 104 9.27 -15.93 9.56
C LYS A 104 10.40 -14.93 9.82
N GLU A 105 11.12 -15.07 10.93
CA GLU A 105 12.20 -14.13 11.28
C GLU A 105 13.29 -14.06 10.19
N GLU A 106 13.61 -15.19 9.55
CA GLU A 106 14.60 -15.27 8.46
C GLU A 106 14.25 -14.36 7.28
N ASN A 107 12.96 -14.26 6.96
CA ASN A 107 12.45 -13.42 5.87
C ASN A 107 12.58 -11.94 6.19
N ILE A 108 12.45 -11.55 7.46
CA ILE A 108 12.57 -10.15 7.85
C ILE A 108 14.02 -9.66 7.70
N SER A 109 14.98 -10.53 8.02
CA SER A 109 16.41 -10.29 7.82
C SER A 109 16.92 -10.62 6.42
N LEU A 110 16.04 -10.97 5.48
CA LEU A 110 16.41 -11.37 4.13
C LEU A 110 17.23 -10.26 3.46
N PRO A 111 18.50 -10.51 3.10
CA PRO A 111 19.31 -9.53 2.38
C PRO A 111 18.77 -9.39 0.96
N LEU A 112 18.63 -8.14 0.51
CA LEU A 112 18.18 -7.79 -0.83
C LEU A 112 19.28 -7.00 -1.53
N GLU A 113 19.53 -7.35 -2.79
CA GLU A 113 20.35 -6.55 -3.70
C GLU A 113 19.42 -6.03 -4.81
N ILE A 114 19.06 -4.75 -4.72
CA ILE A 114 18.13 -4.10 -5.62
C ILE A 114 18.93 -3.29 -6.62
N GLU A 115 18.88 -3.70 -7.88
CA GLU A 115 19.43 -2.93 -8.99
C GLU A 115 18.53 -1.72 -9.28
N HIS A 116 19.07 -0.53 -9.06
CA HIS A 116 18.38 0.72 -9.39
C HIS A 116 18.38 0.90 -10.92
N PRO A 117 17.33 1.51 -11.52
CA PRO A 117 17.31 1.79 -12.95
C PRO A 117 18.47 2.65 -13.48
N SER A 118 19.22 3.34 -12.61
CA SER A 118 20.46 4.05 -12.97
C SER A 118 21.68 3.15 -13.13
N GLY A 119 21.59 1.86 -12.77
CA GLY A 119 22.67 0.87 -12.83
C GLY A 119 23.40 0.63 -11.49
N ASP A 120 23.05 1.35 -10.43
CA ASP A 120 23.65 1.17 -9.10
C ASP A 120 22.94 0.05 -8.32
N ILE A 121 23.68 -0.72 -7.51
CA ILE A 121 23.08 -1.75 -6.64
C ILE A 121 22.91 -1.21 -5.22
N MET A 122 21.67 -1.19 -4.75
CA MET A 122 21.34 -0.92 -3.36
C MET A 122 21.29 -2.24 -2.58
N LYS A 123 22.15 -2.38 -1.56
CA LYS A 123 22.09 -3.49 -0.60
C LYS A 123 21.24 -3.08 0.59
N THR A 124 20.24 -3.87 0.92
CA THR A 124 19.29 -3.60 2.01
C THR A 124 18.75 -4.91 2.59
N ALA A 125 17.78 -4.83 3.50
CA ALA A 125 17.02 -5.98 3.99
C ALA A 125 15.52 -5.79 3.77
N ALA A 126 14.76 -6.89 3.77
CA ALA A 126 13.30 -6.84 3.67
C ALA A 126 12.69 -5.93 4.75
N ALA A 127 13.18 -5.97 6.00
CA ALA A 127 12.72 -5.10 7.07
C ALA A 127 12.73 -3.60 6.72
N ASP A 128 13.80 -3.11 6.07
CA ASP A 128 13.93 -1.71 5.67
C ASP A 128 12.95 -1.37 4.55
N MET A 129 12.73 -2.32 3.63
CA MET A 129 11.79 -2.13 2.53
C MET A 129 10.32 -2.22 2.99
N ILE A 130 10.01 -2.98 4.04
CA ILE A 130 8.69 -2.95 4.68
C ILE A 130 8.40 -1.56 5.25
N LEU A 131 9.39 -0.93 5.90
CA LEU A 131 9.23 0.45 6.37
C LEU A 131 8.92 1.40 5.20
N HIS A 132 9.58 1.21 4.05
CA HIS A 132 9.27 1.98 2.84
C HIS A 132 7.83 1.75 2.36
N VAL A 133 7.38 0.50 2.25
CA VAL A 133 5.99 0.14 1.85
C VAL A 133 4.96 0.85 2.74
N VAL A 134 5.14 0.75 4.06
CA VAL A 134 4.23 1.36 5.05
C VAL A 134 4.23 2.89 4.96
N ASN A 135 5.41 3.49 4.80
CA ASN A 135 5.55 4.95 4.70
C ASN A 135 5.01 5.49 3.37
N HIS A 136 5.23 4.78 2.26
CA HIS A 136 4.67 5.10 0.96
C HIS A 136 3.13 5.05 0.97
N GLY A 137 2.56 4.03 1.60
CA GLY A 137 1.12 3.96 1.86
C GLY A 137 0.62 5.16 2.68
N THR A 138 1.34 5.55 3.73
CA THR A 138 0.98 6.69 4.58
C THR A 138 0.95 7.99 3.78
N TYR A 139 1.97 8.23 2.95
CA TYR A 139 2.03 9.38 2.05
C TYR A 139 0.81 9.45 1.14
N HIS A 140 0.44 8.33 0.49
CA HIS A 140 -0.67 8.30 -0.46
C HIS A 140 -2.07 8.33 0.18
N ARG A 141 -2.25 7.76 1.39
CA ARG A 141 -3.48 7.98 2.18
C ARG A 141 -3.67 9.46 2.55
N GLY A 142 -2.57 10.22 2.67
CA GLY A 142 -2.60 11.68 2.77
C GLY A 142 -3.22 12.35 1.53
N ASN A 143 -2.90 11.86 0.31
CA ASN A 143 -3.54 12.35 -0.91
C ASN A 143 -5.05 12.08 -0.91
N ILE A 144 -5.48 10.87 -0.53
CA ILE A 144 -6.92 10.53 -0.42
C ILE A 144 -7.62 11.48 0.56
N THR A 145 -6.98 11.76 1.70
CA THR A 145 -7.54 12.70 2.69
C THR A 145 -7.74 14.09 2.10
N ALA A 146 -6.75 14.62 1.37
CA ALA A 146 -6.87 15.91 0.71
C ALA A 146 -7.96 15.91 -0.39
N MET A 147 -8.03 14.84 -1.18
CA MET A 147 -9.01 14.70 -2.26
C MET A 147 -10.44 14.63 -1.72
N LEU A 148 -10.69 13.82 -0.68
CA LEU A 148 -12.00 13.78 -0.01
C LEU A 148 -12.41 15.15 0.50
N ARG A 149 -11.47 15.91 1.09
CA ARG A 149 -11.74 17.27 1.58
C ARG A 149 -12.09 18.24 0.45
N GLN A 150 -11.40 18.17 -0.67
CA GLN A 150 -11.71 18.99 -1.85
C GLN A 150 -13.08 18.64 -2.45
N MET A 151 -13.55 17.40 -2.29
CA MET A 151 -14.91 16.98 -2.68
C MET A 151 -15.99 17.32 -1.63
N GLY A 152 -15.62 17.92 -0.49
CA GLY A 152 -16.54 18.30 0.58
C GLY A 152 -16.78 17.20 1.63
N TYR A 153 -16.04 16.09 1.58
CA TYR A 153 -16.20 14.97 2.50
C TYR A 153 -15.10 14.92 3.56
N ALA A 154 -15.46 14.31 4.70
CA ALA A 154 -14.46 13.91 5.67
C ALA A 154 -13.77 12.61 5.31
N SER A 155 -12.44 12.60 5.45
CA SER A 155 -11.64 11.38 5.54
C SER A 155 -11.74 10.77 6.94
N VAL A 156 -11.02 9.68 7.16
CA VAL A 156 -10.90 8.95 8.42
C VAL A 156 -9.46 9.07 8.97
N PRO A 157 -9.27 9.08 10.30
CA PRO A 157 -7.93 9.07 10.88
C PRO A 157 -7.18 7.77 10.54
N THR A 158 -5.92 7.89 10.15
CA THR A 158 -5.03 6.76 9.82
C THR A 158 -3.67 6.87 10.51
N ASP A 159 -3.57 7.70 11.55
CA ASP A 159 -2.34 7.89 12.31
C ASP A 159 -1.95 6.64 13.11
N TYR A 160 -0.66 6.34 13.12
CA TYR A 160 -0.11 5.22 13.88
C TYR A 160 -0.39 5.29 15.39
N GLY A 161 -0.45 6.50 15.96
CA GLY A 161 -0.81 6.68 17.37
C GLY A 161 -2.24 6.22 17.69
N ILE A 162 -3.17 6.38 16.75
CA ILE A 162 -4.55 5.92 16.88
C ILE A 162 -4.60 4.39 16.79
N TYR A 163 -3.88 3.80 15.84
CA TYR A 163 -3.72 2.34 15.73
C TYR A 163 -3.24 1.74 17.05
N LEU A 164 -2.19 2.31 17.67
CA LEU A 164 -1.67 1.84 18.95
C LEU A 164 -2.69 1.98 20.08
N TYR A 165 -3.42 3.10 20.13
CA TYR A 165 -4.43 3.35 21.17
C TYR A 165 -5.59 2.35 21.11
N ILE A 166 -5.99 1.90 19.92
CA ILE A 166 -7.09 0.96 19.74
C ILE A 166 -6.65 -0.49 20.04
N ASN A 167 -5.45 -0.88 19.59
CA ASN A 167 -4.99 -2.28 19.65
C ASN A 167 -4.18 -2.65 20.90
N LYS A 168 -3.82 -1.67 21.75
CA LYS A 168 -3.10 -1.91 23.02
C LYS A 168 -3.94 -1.64 24.27
N LYS A 169 -5.25 -1.52 24.13
CA LYS A 169 -6.20 -1.64 25.25
C LYS A 169 -6.47 -3.10 25.53
#